data_AF-A0A644XYK4-F1
#
_entry.id   AF-A0A644XYK4-F1
#
_cell.length_a   1.000
_cell.length_b   1.000
_cell.length_c   1.000
_cell.angle_alpha   90.00
_cell.angle_beta   90.00
_cell.angle_gamma   90.00
#
_symmetry.space_group_name_H-M   'P 1'
#
loop_
_entity.id
_entity.type
_entity.pdbx_description
1 polymer ?
#
loop_
_entity_poly.entity_id
_entity_poly.type
_entity_poly.pdbx_seq_one_letter_code
_entity_poly.pdbx_strand_id
1 'polypeptide(L)'
;MPPNGIAKPVYGFGGFDWDSSIGSPAVQMGLLTYEDGGEVTILIKEGPEHIKYEGWNTTFVYLDAKGNVVKPDESTILFIDIPDEPFQPSRDPAPAYFTVSNQTGTTLSVTNECEYDIVELYILTPKMETELDYSKELLQGSVLASDESIPIKLSRWPYLQSFLETEGLGILSVGAYDEDGYPLFQYWLPGKENLQIVLSDWDYL
;
A
#
# COMPACT_ATOMS: atom_id res chain seq x y z
N MET A 1 25.99 14.65 17.98
CA MET A 1 25.03 15.55 17.30
C MET A 1 25.23 16.95 17.85
N PRO A 2 25.33 17.99 17.00
CA PRO A 2 25.40 19.36 17.50
C PRO A 2 24.10 19.77 18.22
N PRO A 3 24.15 20.76 19.15
CA PRO A 3 22.96 21.38 19.73
C PRO A 3 22.04 21.96 18.65
N ASN A 4 20.74 22.01 18.94
CA ASN A 4 19.66 22.40 18.01
C ASN A 4 19.61 21.55 16.73
N GLY A 5 19.82 20.24 16.87
CA GLY A 5 19.68 19.27 15.79
C GLY A 5 18.24 19.20 15.26
N ILE A 6 18.09 18.75 14.00
CA ILE A 6 16.78 18.55 13.37
C ILE A 6 16.52 17.05 13.25
N ALA A 7 15.28 16.64 13.53
CA ALA A 7 14.84 15.26 13.36
C ALA A 7 15.05 14.77 11.92
N LYS A 8 15.51 13.53 11.80
CA LYS A 8 15.68 12.79 10.54
C LYS A 8 15.04 11.40 10.66
N PRO A 9 14.81 10.71 9.53
CA PRO A 9 14.25 9.36 9.56
C PRO A 9 15.01 8.40 10.47
N VAL A 10 14.25 7.51 11.12
CA VAL A 10 14.72 6.45 12.00
C VAL A 10 14.01 5.17 11.61
N TYR A 11 14.77 4.09 11.46
CA TYR A 11 14.27 2.79 11.08
C TYR A 11 14.84 1.76 12.05
N GLY A 12 13.94 1.16 12.84
CA GLY A 12 14.28 0.22 13.90
C GLY A 12 14.02 0.77 15.31
N PHE A 13 14.22 -0.11 16.30
CA PHE A 13 13.97 0.19 17.71
C PHE A 13 14.93 -0.64 18.58
N GLY A 14 15.84 0.02 19.30
CA GLY A 14 16.91 -0.64 20.07
C GLY A 14 18.07 -1.19 19.23
N GLY A 15 17.81 -1.51 17.96
CA GLY A 15 18.80 -1.64 16.90
C GLY A 15 18.28 -0.93 15.65
N PHE A 16 19.16 -0.19 14.98
CA PHE A 16 18.80 0.71 13.90
C PHE A 16 19.54 0.32 12.63
N ASP A 17 18.85 0.42 11.50
CA ASP A 17 19.51 0.22 10.21
C ASP A 17 20.53 1.31 9.92
N TRP A 18 21.36 1.09 8.89
CA TRP A 18 22.40 2.04 8.53
C TRP A 18 21.89 3.29 7.81
N ASP A 19 20.67 3.27 7.30
CA ASP A 19 20.04 4.43 6.64
C ASP A 19 19.48 5.44 7.64
N SER A 20 19.34 5.03 8.90
CA SER A 20 19.01 5.91 10.03
C SER A 20 20.13 6.90 10.31
N SER A 21 19.76 8.15 10.61
CA SER A 21 20.71 9.09 11.20
C SER A 21 21.19 8.59 12.57
N ILE A 22 22.38 8.94 13.05
CA ILE A 22 22.82 8.57 14.41
C ILE A 22 22.16 9.44 15.50
N GLY A 23 21.77 10.67 15.18
CA GLY A 23 21.25 11.62 16.17
C GLY A 23 19.80 11.38 16.58
N SER A 24 18.92 11.16 15.59
CA SER A 24 17.48 11.03 15.85
C SER A 24 17.11 9.78 16.66
N PRO A 25 17.69 8.59 16.42
CA PRO A 25 17.45 7.42 17.25
C PRO A 25 18.06 7.58 18.65
N ALA A 26 19.14 8.36 18.82
CA ALA A 26 19.68 8.66 20.14
C ALA A 26 18.70 9.50 20.97
N VAL A 27 17.98 10.43 20.33
CA VAL A 27 16.88 11.17 20.97
C VAL A 27 15.71 10.25 21.28
N GLN A 28 15.32 9.37 20.35
CA GLN A 28 14.25 8.37 20.58
C GLN A 28 14.57 7.42 21.74
N MET A 29 15.85 7.06 21.92
CA MET A 29 16.35 6.24 23.03
C MET A 29 16.52 7.03 24.34
N GLY A 30 16.19 8.33 24.35
CA GLY A 30 16.33 9.20 25.51
C GLY A 30 17.78 9.50 25.91
N LEU A 31 18.75 9.25 25.03
CA LEU A 31 20.18 9.45 25.29
C LEU A 31 20.62 10.88 25.07
N LEU A 32 19.95 11.60 24.16
CA LEU A 32 20.20 12.99 23.82
C LEU A 32 18.88 13.76 23.71
N THR A 33 18.96 15.09 23.65
CA THR A 33 17.86 15.96 23.20
C THR A 33 18.28 16.65 21.90
N TYR A 34 17.30 17.11 21.10
CA TYR A 34 17.62 17.92 19.92
C TYR A 34 18.21 19.28 20.32
N GLU A 35 17.72 19.87 21.42
CA GLU A 35 18.16 21.17 21.93
C GLU A 35 19.63 21.13 22.35
N ASP A 36 20.01 20.18 23.21
CA ASP A 36 21.36 20.11 23.77
C ASP A 36 22.35 19.37 22.86
N GLY A 37 21.85 18.46 22.01
CA GLY A 37 22.70 17.55 21.25
C GLY A 37 23.53 16.67 22.19
N GLY A 38 24.77 16.35 21.78
CA GLY A 38 25.74 15.62 22.58
C GLY A 38 26.39 14.44 21.85
N GLU A 39 27.08 13.59 22.62
CA GLU A 39 27.86 12.46 22.11
C GLU A 39 27.25 11.13 22.53
N VAL A 40 27.35 10.14 21.64
CA VAL A 40 26.90 8.77 21.86
C VAL A 40 27.93 7.82 21.29
N THR A 41 28.04 6.64 21.90
CA THR A 41 28.87 5.56 21.36
C THR A 41 27.96 4.54 20.70
N ILE A 42 28.32 4.10 19.49
CA ILE A 42 27.61 3.07 18.76
C ILE A 42 28.48 1.83 18.56
N LEU A 43 27.84 0.68 18.46
CA LEU A 43 28.44 -0.55 17.93
C LEU A 43 27.75 -0.87 16.59
N ILE A 44 28.55 -0.95 15.53
CA ILE A 44 28.10 -1.44 14.22
C ILE A 44 28.19 -2.97 14.23
N LYS A 45 27.12 -3.64 13.82
CA LYS A 45 27.05 -5.09 13.80
C LYS A 45 26.16 -5.59 12.66
N GLU A 46 26.28 -6.88 12.38
CA GLU A 46 25.33 -7.57 11.51
C GLU A 46 23.94 -7.58 12.16
N GLY A 47 22.93 -7.17 11.39
CA GLY A 47 21.54 -7.17 11.79
C GLY A 47 20.79 -8.45 11.38
N PRO A 48 19.48 -8.51 11.63
CA PRO A 48 18.67 -9.68 11.28
C PRO A 48 18.65 -9.98 9.76
N GLU A 49 18.46 -11.25 9.38
CA GLU A 49 18.42 -11.62 7.94
C GLU A 49 17.25 -10.98 7.19
N HIS A 50 16.13 -10.67 7.86
CA HIS A 50 14.94 -10.10 7.22
C HIS A 50 15.10 -8.64 6.79
N ILE A 51 16.14 -7.93 7.24
CA ILE A 51 16.46 -6.57 6.79
C ILE A 51 17.57 -6.54 5.72
N LYS A 52 17.99 -7.71 5.22
CA LYS A 52 19.08 -7.81 4.25
C LYS A 52 18.66 -7.29 2.88
N TYR A 53 19.32 -6.22 2.43
CA TYR A 53 19.13 -5.64 1.11
C TYR A 53 20.43 -5.75 0.31
N GLU A 54 20.36 -6.37 -0.88
CA GLU A 54 21.53 -6.60 -1.75
C GLU A 54 22.73 -7.26 -1.03
N GLY A 55 22.45 -8.12 -0.05
CA GLY A 55 23.48 -8.84 0.72
C GLY A 55 24.01 -8.09 1.95
N TRP A 56 23.58 -6.84 2.19
CA TRP A 56 23.96 -6.05 3.35
C TRP A 56 22.80 -5.96 4.36
N ASN A 57 23.09 -6.20 5.63
CA ASN A 57 22.16 -6.13 6.77
C ASN A 57 22.80 -5.36 7.95
N THR A 58 23.68 -4.41 7.67
CA THR A 58 24.42 -3.67 8.69
C THR A 58 23.47 -2.84 9.55
N THR A 59 23.60 -2.97 10.87
CA THR A 59 22.85 -2.20 11.87
C THR A 59 23.79 -1.57 12.88
N PHE A 60 23.26 -0.66 13.70
CA PHE A 60 23.96 -0.18 14.88
C PHE A 60 23.08 -0.17 16.14
N VAL A 61 23.73 -0.22 17.29
CA VAL A 61 23.12 -0.09 18.62
C VAL A 61 23.91 0.92 19.44
N TYR A 62 23.29 1.54 20.44
CA TYR A 62 24.00 2.43 21.37
C TYR A 62 24.62 1.64 22.53
N LEU A 63 25.76 2.12 23.00
CA LEU A 63 26.46 1.57 24.17
C LEU A 63 26.42 2.54 25.34
N ASP A 64 26.30 2.01 26.55
CA ASP A 64 26.51 2.76 27.79
C ASP A 64 28.01 2.99 28.05
N ALA A 65 28.33 3.76 29.09
CA ALA A 65 29.73 4.05 29.47
C ALA A 65 30.55 2.81 29.87
N LYS A 66 29.91 1.67 30.13
CA LYS A 66 30.55 0.39 30.46
C LYS A 66 30.67 -0.53 29.23
N GLY A 67 30.18 -0.10 28.06
CA GLY A 67 30.18 -0.86 26.82
C GLY A 67 29.01 -1.83 26.67
N ASN A 68 27.99 -1.77 27.52
CA ASN A 68 26.80 -2.60 27.39
C ASN A 68 25.82 -1.96 26.39
N VAL A 69 25.07 -2.79 25.68
CA VAL A 69 24.01 -2.32 24.77
C VAL A 69 22.91 -1.63 25.58
N VAL A 70 22.62 -0.38 25.24
CA VAL A 70 21.46 0.35 25.77
C VAL A 70 20.21 -0.24 25.14
N LYS A 71 19.30 -0.70 25.99
CA LYS A 71 17.98 -1.16 25.56
C LYS A 71 16.97 -0.02 25.62
N PRO A 72 15.98 0.00 24.72
CA PRO A 72 14.87 0.93 24.85
C PRO A 72 14.11 0.70 26.15
N ASP A 73 13.46 1.74 26.65
CA ASP A 73 12.51 1.59 27.75
C ASP A 73 11.32 0.75 27.27
N GLU A 74 11.21 -0.48 27.79
CA GLU A 74 10.15 -1.42 27.44
C GLU A 74 8.76 -0.88 27.77
N SER A 75 8.62 0.11 28.66
CA SER A 75 7.33 0.76 28.93
C SER A 75 6.84 1.65 27.78
N THR A 76 7.71 1.99 26.83
CA THR A 76 7.36 2.69 25.58
C THR A 76 6.98 1.74 24.45
N ILE A 77 7.19 0.43 24.64
CA ILE A 77 6.78 -0.60 23.68
C ILE A 77 5.30 -0.86 23.87
N LEU A 78 4.50 -0.44 22.89
CA LEU A 78 3.12 -0.90 22.79
C LEU A 78 3.16 -2.33 22.26
N PHE A 79 3.01 -3.31 23.15
CA PHE A 79 2.77 -4.68 22.76
C PHE A 79 1.38 -4.73 22.12
N ILE A 80 1.34 -4.80 20.79
CA ILE A 80 0.15 -5.25 20.10
C ILE A 80 0.13 -6.75 20.33
N ASP A 81 -0.83 -7.24 21.12
CA ASP A 81 -1.09 -8.67 21.21
C ASP A 81 -1.43 -9.16 19.80
N ILE A 82 -0.46 -9.81 19.17
CA ILE A 82 -0.72 -10.60 17.97
C ILE A 82 -1.41 -11.85 18.51
N PRO A 83 -2.70 -12.09 18.24
CA PRO A 83 -3.38 -13.26 18.75
C PRO A 83 -2.60 -14.54 18.39
N ASP A 84 -2.51 -15.49 19.33
CA ASP A 84 -1.90 -16.82 19.11
C ASP A 84 -2.61 -17.58 17.99
N GLU A 85 -3.88 -17.25 17.75
CA GLU A 85 -4.58 -17.66 16.56
C GLU A 85 -4.07 -16.85 15.37
N PRO A 86 -3.60 -17.48 14.28
CA PRO A 86 -3.25 -16.75 13.07
C PRO A 86 -4.43 -15.86 12.73
N PHE A 87 -4.18 -14.61 12.34
CA PHE A 87 -5.21 -13.68 11.85
C PHE A 87 -6.23 -14.48 11.03
N GLN A 88 -7.35 -14.81 11.66
CA GLN A 88 -8.55 -15.19 10.96
C GLN A 88 -9.09 -13.83 10.57
N PRO A 89 -9.11 -13.47 9.28
CA PRO A 89 -9.78 -12.25 8.88
C PRO A 89 -11.12 -12.25 9.59
N SER A 90 -11.40 -11.11 10.23
CA SER A 90 -12.73 -10.80 10.73
C SER A 90 -13.75 -11.40 9.75
N ARG A 91 -14.72 -12.18 10.26
CA ARG A 91 -15.93 -12.50 9.51
C ARG A 91 -16.79 -11.24 9.39
N ASP A 92 -16.18 -10.13 9.00
CA ASP A 92 -16.85 -9.18 8.13
C ASP A 92 -17.32 -9.99 6.92
N PRO A 93 -18.47 -9.65 6.30
CA PRO A 93 -18.87 -10.28 5.05
C PRO A 93 -17.63 -10.31 4.14
N ALA A 94 -17.42 -11.45 3.46
CA ALA A 94 -16.29 -11.60 2.55
C ALA A 94 -16.16 -10.30 1.75
N PRO A 95 -14.99 -9.63 1.75
CA PRO A 95 -14.86 -8.34 1.09
C PRO A 95 -15.49 -8.45 -0.28
N ALA A 96 -16.39 -7.53 -0.61
CA ALA A 96 -16.98 -7.47 -1.93
C ALA A 96 -15.82 -7.45 -2.94
N TYR A 97 -15.68 -8.50 -3.76
CA TYR A 97 -14.57 -8.60 -4.71
C TYR A 97 -15.08 -8.36 -6.11
N PHE A 98 -14.38 -7.55 -6.88
CA PHE A 98 -14.70 -7.33 -8.29
C PHE A 98 -13.42 -7.45 -9.12
N THR A 99 -13.37 -8.47 -9.97
CA THR A 99 -12.18 -8.79 -10.76
C THR A 99 -12.36 -8.32 -12.21
N VAL A 100 -11.55 -7.38 -12.68
CA VAL A 100 -11.35 -7.14 -14.12
C VAL A 100 -10.14 -7.97 -14.56
N SER A 101 -10.07 -8.55 -15.76
CA SER A 101 -8.88 -9.25 -16.25
C SER A 101 -8.72 -9.13 -17.76
N ASN A 102 -7.49 -9.01 -18.27
CA ASN A 102 -7.21 -8.91 -19.71
C ASN A 102 -6.49 -10.17 -20.22
N GLN A 103 -7.26 -11.19 -20.63
CA GLN A 103 -6.66 -12.47 -21.06
C GLN A 103 -6.28 -12.50 -22.55
N THR A 104 -6.90 -11.66 -23.38
CA THR A 104 -6.79 -11.77 -24.86
C THR A 104 -6.23 -10.51 -25.54
N GLY A 105 -5.92 -9.45 -24.79
CA GLY A 105 -5.49 -8.15 -25.32
C GLY A 105 -6.59 -7.37 -26.05
N THR A 106 -7.78 -7.95 -26.18
CA THR A 106 -8.90 -7.40 -27.00
C THR A 106 -10.21 -7.34 -26.22
N THR A 107 -10.30 -8.10 -25.12
CA THR A 107 -11.47 -8.18 -24.24
C THR A 107 -10.99 -8.21 -22.80
N LEU A 108 -11.62 -7.40 -21.96
CA LEU A 108 -11.52 -7.53 -20.51
C LEU A 108 -12.65 -8.43 -20.03
N SER A 109 -12.38 -9.39 -19.15
CA SER A 109 -13.41 -10.10 -18.39
C SER A 109 -13.61 -9.37 -17.08
N VAL A 110 -14.86 -9.07 -16.77
CA VAL A 110 -15.25 -8.40 -15.54
C VAL A 110 -16.14 -9.35 -14.75
N THR A 111 -15.78 -9.66 -13.51
CA THR A 111 -16.49 -10.60 -12.65
C THR A 111 -16.86 -9.91 -11.35
N ASN A 112 -18.14 -9.96 -11.00
CA ASN A 112 -18.64 -9.53 -9.69
C ASN A 112 -18.64 -10.74 -8.75
N GLU A 113 -17.80 -10.72 -7.74
CA GLU A 113 -17.72 -11.73 -6.67
C GLU A 113 -18.21 -11.10 -5.34
N CYS A 114 -18.84 -9.93 -5.40
CA CYS A 114 -19.55 -9.27 -4.30
C CYS A 114 -20.94 -9.87 -4.12
N GLU A 115 -21.49 -9.79 -2.90
CA GLU A 115 -22.90 -10.14 -2.62
C GLU A 115 -23.90 -9.11 -3.17
N TYR A 116 -23.42 -7.92 -3.56
CA TYR A 116 -24.21 -6.81 -4.08
C TYR A 116 -24.12 -6.72 -5.60
N ASP A 117 -25.21 -6.28 -6.21
CA ASP A 117 -25.29 -6.01 -7.64
C ASP A 117 -24.51 -4.73 -7.97
N ILE A 118 -23.65 -4.79 -8.98
CA ILE A 118 -22.92 -3.62 -9.48
C ILE A 118 -23.75 -2.97 -10.60
N VAL A 119 -24.04 -1.68 -10.43
CA VAL A 119 -24.92 -0.92 -11.33
C VAL A 119 -24.16 0.06 -12.22
N GLU A 120 -22.94 0.44 -11.83
CA GLU A 120 -22.05 1.27 -12.64
C GLU A 120 -20.60 0.78 -12.59
N LEU A 121 -19.90 0.86 -13.73
CA LEU A 121 -18.47 0.55 -13.83
C LEU A 121 -17.74 1.59 -14.68
N TYR A 122 -16.59 2.04 -14.20
CA TYR A 122 -15.74 3.01 -14.86
C TYR A 122 -14.29 2.54 -14.87
N ILE A 123 -13.63 2.68 -16.03
CA ILE A 123 -12.18 2.59 -16.14
C ILE A 123 -11.70 3.88 -16.79
N LEU A 124 -11.03 4.72 -16.01
CA LEU A 124 -10.65 6.08 -16.40
C LEU A 124 -9.15 6.15 -16.69
N THR A 125 -8.79 6.91 -17.72
CA THR A 125 -7.41 7.36 -17.93
C THR A 125 -7.08 8.51 -16.99
N PRO A 126 -5.78 8.81 -16.71
CA PRO A 126 -5.41 9.93 -15.85
C PRO A 126 -6.00 11.27 -16.30
N LYS A 127 -6.13 11.46 -17.61
CA LYS A 127 -6.76 12.65 -18.18
C LYS A 127 -8.26 12.71 -17.84
N MET A 128 -8.98 11.60 -18.03
CA MET A 128 -10.41 11.54 -17.72
C MET A 128 -10.68 11.72 -16.23
N GLU A 129 -9.84 11.13 -15.36
CA GLU A 129 -9.91 11.33 -13.91
C GLU A 129 -9.70 12.82 -13.54
N THR A 130 -8.67 13.45 -14.09
CA THR A 130 -8.37 14.88 -13.86
C THR A 130 -9.50 15.80 -14.35
N GLU A 131 -10.13 15.46 -15.48
CA GLU A 131 -11.23 16.22 -16.08
C GLU A 131 -12.60 15.85 -15.49
N LEU A 132 -12.67 14.88 -14.57
CA LEU A 132 -13.91 14.28 -14.04
C LEU A 132 -14.86 13.79 -15.16
N ASP A 133 -14.29 13.21 -16.22
CA ASP A 133 -15.04 12.66 -17.35
C ASP A 133 -15.52 11.23 -17.07
N TYR A 134 -16.67 11.12 -16.42
CA TYR A 134 -17.40 9.86 -16.20
C TYR A 134 -18.40 9.53 -17.33
N SER A 135 -18.20 10.08 -18.54
CA SER A 135 -19.13 9.86 -19.67
C SER A 135 -19.10 8.45 -20.26
N LYS A 136 -18.18 7.59 -19.78
CA LYS A 136 -17.92 6.23 -20.29
C LYS A 136 -18.22 5.19 -19.21
N GLU A 137 -19.50 4.97 -18.93
CA GLU A 137 -19.98 3.92 -18.02
C GLU A 137 -20.01 2.57 -18.78
N LEU A 138 -19.33 1.55 -18.28
CA LEU A 138 -19.01 0.32 -19.01
C LEU A 138 -20.16 -0.70 -19.06
N LEU A 139 -21.07 -0.71 -18.09
CA LEU A 139 -22.24 -1.60 -18.04
C LEU A 139 -23.39 -1.15 -18.94
N GLN A 140 -23.35 0.12 -19.38
CA GLN A 140 -24.34 0.77 -20.21
C GLN A 140 -25.75 0.69 -19.61
N GLY A 141 -25.85 0.87 -18.29
CA GLY A 141 -27.09 0.75 -17.52
C GLY A 141 -27.61 -0.68 -17.31
N SER A 142 -26.78 -1.69 -17.60
CA SER A 142 -27.05 -3.08 -17.21
C SER A 142 -26.57 -3.30 -15.78
N VAL A 143 -27.19 -4.25 -15.07
CA VAL A 143 -26.74 -4.70 -13.77
C VAL A 143 -25.82 -5.88 -13.95
N LEU A 144 -24.70 -5.90 -13.22
CA LEU A 144 -23.82 -7.05 -13.10
C LEU A 144 -24.09 -7.72 -11.75
N ALA A 145 -24.81 -8.84 -11.80
CA ALA A 145 -25.26 -9.51 -10.59
C ALA A 145 -24.12 -10.20 -9.82
N SER A 146 -24.35 -10.53 -8.54
CA SER A 146 -23.45 -11.39 -7.76
C SER A 146 -23.07 -12.66 -8.54
N ASP A 147 -21.79 -13.02 -8.51
CA ASP A 147 -21.15 -14.15 -9.23
C ASP A 147 -21.23 -14.08 -10.77
N GLU A 148 -21.69 -12.97 -11.35
CA GLU A 148 -21.78 -12.80 -12.79
C GLU A 148 -20.45 -12.35 -13.41
N SER A 149 -20.19 -12.78 -14.65
CA SER A 149 -19.08 -12.30 -15.46
C SER A 149 -19.53 -11.76 -16.80
N ILE A 150 -19.06 -10.57 -17.16
CA ILE A 150 -19.31 -9.95 -18.47
C ILE A 150 -18.02 -9.67 -19.23
N PRO A 151 -18.03 -9.83 -20.56
CA PRO A 151 -16.92 -9.43 -21.41
C PRO A 151 -17.05 -7.96 -21.85
N ILE A 152 -16.03 -7.16 -21.57
CA ILE A 152 -15.85 -5.80 -22.10
C ILE A 152 -14.95 -5.83 -23.33
N LYS A 153 -15.56 -5.70 -24.51
CA LYS A 153 -14.82 -5.64 -25.77
C LYS A 153 -14.14 -4.28 -25.93
N LEU A 154 -12.80 -4.25 -25.98
CA LEU A 154 -12.01 -3.01 -26.07
C LEU A 154 -12.31 -2.20 -27.34
N SER A 155 -12.72 -2.86 -28.42
CA SER A 155 -13.14 -2.18 -29.66
C SER A 155 -14.37 -1.27 -29.50
N ARG A 156 -15.15 -1.44 -28.43
CA ARG A 156 -16.26 -0.52 -28.08
C ARG A 156 -15.78 0.71 -27.31
N TRP A 157 -14.55 0.69 -26.80
CA TRP A 157 -13.97 1.69 -25.91
C TRP A 157 -12.62 2.18 -26.44
N PRO A 158 -12.59 2.99 -27.51
CA PRO A 158 -11.35 3.37 -28.18
C PRO A 158 -10.32 4.07 -27.28
N TYR A 159 -10.78 4.83 -26.28
CA TYR A 159 -9.89 5.49 -25.33
C TYR A 159 -9.09 4.48 -24.50
N LEU A 160 -9.77 3.42 -24.02
CA LEU A 160 -9.18 2.38 -23.20
C LEU A 160 -8.29 1.47 -24.06
N GLN A 161 -8.77 1.11 -25.26
CA GLN A 161 -7.97 0.35 -26.22
C GLN A 161 -6.66 1.07 -26.55
N SER A 162 -6.75 2.35 -26.93
CA SER A 162 -5.57 3.17 -27.24
C SER A 162 -4.61 3.22 -26.06
N PHE A 163 -5.11 3.47 -24.85
CA PHE A 163 -4.28 3.55 -23.65
C PHE A 163 -3.51 2.26 -23.39
N LEU A 164 -4.20 1.11 -23.45
CA LEU A 164 -3.58 -0.20 -23.26
C LEU A 164 -2.56 -0.57 -24.35
N GLU A 165 -2.73 -0.06 -25.57
CA GLU A 165 -1.81 -0.30 -26.70
C GLU A 165 -0.58 0.62 -26.69
N THR A 166 -0.70 1.86 -26.19
CA THR A 166 0.37 2.88 -26.32
C THR A 166 1.08 3.25 -25.02
N GLU A 167 0.46 3.09 -23.85
CA GLU A 167 0.98 3.57 -22.57
C GLU A 167 1.24 2.41 -21.59
N GLY A 168 2.24 1.57 -21.90
CA GLY A 168 2.58 0.37 -21.11
C GLY A 168 3.04 0.59 -19.67
N LEU A 169 3.04 1.83 -19.16
CA LEU A 169 3.34 2.18 -17.75
C LEU A 169 2.31 3.15 -17.14
N GLY A 170 1.24 3.48 -17.85
CA GLY A 170 0.20 4.38 -17.36
C GLY A 170 -0.67 3.71 -16.29
N ILE A 171 -1.14 4.51 -15.32
CA ILE A 171 -2.08 4.06 -14.29
C ILE A 171 -3.50 4.37 -14.76
N LEU A 172 -4.42 3.42 -14.62
CA LEU A 172 -5.85 3.61 -14.81
C LEU A 172 -6.56 3.67 -13.46
N SER A 173 -7.63 4.45 -13.37
CA SER A 173 -8.53 4.45 -12.20
C SER A 173 -9.72 3.53 -12.50
N VAL A 174 -9.95 2.52 -11.65
CA VAL A 174 -11.10 1.62 -11.76
C VAL A 174 -12.07 1.95 -10.63
N GLY A 175 -13.31 2.29 -10.98
CA GLY A 175 -14.38 2.58 -10.03
C GLY A 175 -15.64 1.81 -10.37
N ALA A 176 -16.32 1.27 -9.37
CA ALA A 176 -17.62 0.62 -9.50
C ALA A 176 -18.57 1.13 -8.42
N TYR A 177 -19.88 1.08 -8.67
CA TYR A 177 -20.90 1.43 -7.68
C TYR A 177 -21.90 0.30 -7.56
N ASP A 178 -22.25 -0.06 -6.32
CA ASP A 178 -23.32 -0.99 -6.05
C ASP A 178 -24.72 -0.33 -6.09
N GLU A 179 -25.76 -1.14 -5.92
CA GLU A 179 -27.15 -0.69 -5.91
C GLU A 179 -27.50 0.32 -4.80
N ASP A 180 -26.70 0.36 -3.72
CA ASP A 180 -26.84 1.30 -2.61
C ASP A 180 -26.03 2.60 -2.83
N GLY A 181 -25.25 2.66 -3.91
CA GLY A 181 -24.41 3.79 -4.29
C GLY A 181 -23.07 3.82 -3.57
N TYR A 182 -22.63 2.72 -2.95
CA TYR A 182 -21.30 2.60 -2.36
C TYR A 182 -20.24 2.49 -3.46
N PRO A 183 -19.20 3.34 -3.43
CA PRO A 183 -18.13 3.29 -4.41
C PRO A 183 -17.08 2.24 -4.01
N LEU A 184 -16.73 1.38 -4.95
CA LEU A 184 -15.59 0.50 -4.91
C LEU A 184 -14.51 1.05 -5.85
N PHE A 185 -13.27 1.25 -5.38
CA PHE A 185 -12.23 1.97 -6.16
C PHE A 185 -10.83 1.39 -6.00
N GLN A 186 -10.04 1.39 -7.08
CA GLN A 186 -8.61 1.07 -7.06
C GLN A 186 -7.86 1.59 -8.29
N TYR A 187 -6.57 1.89 -8.13
CA TYR A 187 -5.65 2.16 -9.23
C TYR A 187 -5.10 0.88 -9.86
N TRP A 188 -5.02 0.85 -11.19
CA TRP A 188 -4.53 -0.28 -11.98
C TRP A 188 -3.27 0.09 -12.78
N LEU A 189 -2.23 -0.75 -12.73
CA LEU A 189 -1.07 -0.72 -13.65
C LEU A 189 -1.13 -1.88 -14.67
N PRO A 190 -1.68 -1.68 -15.88
CA PRO A 190 -1.86 -2.74 -16.88
C PRO A 190 -0.57 -3.42 -17.35
N GLY A 191 0.55 -2.70 -17.31
CA GLY A 191 1.84 -3.19 -17.81
C GLY A 191 2.68 -3.98 -16.81
N LYS A 192 2.29 -4.01 -15.52
CA LYS A 192 3.08 -4.68 -14.45
C LYS A 192 2.35 -5.81 -13.75
N GLU A 193 1.04 -5.67 -13.58
CA GLU A 193 0.26 -6.61 -12.78
C GLU A 193 -0.77 -7.29 -13.68
N ASN A 194 -0.87 -8.61 -13.55
CA ASN A 194 -2.08 -9.29 -13.98
C ASN A 194 -3.20 -8.68 -13.16
N LEU A 195 -4.14 -8.07 -13.88
CA LEU A 195 -5.28 -7.40 -13.30
C LEU A 195 -6.16 -8.46 -12.65
N GLN A 196 -5.94 -8.69 -11.36
CA GLN A 196 -6.94 -9.12 -10.42
C GLN A 196 -6.94 -8.01 -9.39
N ILE A 197 -7.79 -7.02 -9.62
CA ILE A 197 -8.02 -5.99 -8.62
C ILE A 197 -9.12 -6.50 -7.71
N VAL A 198 -8.93 -6.27 -6.42
CA VAL A 198 -9.95 -6.44 -5.40
C VAL A 198 -10.37 -5.04 -5.03
N LEU A 199 -11.64 -4.69 -5.29
CA LEU A 199 -12.19 -3.42 -4.85
C LEU A 199 -12.89 -3.63 -3.50
N SER A 200 -12.22 -3.36 -2.39
CA SER A 200 -12.84 -3.37 -1.06
C SER A 200 -13.30 -1.96 -0.67
N ASP A 201 -14.19 -1.87 0.33
CA ASP A 201 -14.51 -0.59 0.99
C ASP A 201 -13.21 0.14 1.36
N TRP A 202 -12.99 1.28 0.71
CA TRP A 202 -12.04 2.28 1.17
C TRP A 202 -12.87 3.45 1.67
N ASP A 203 -12.98 3.56 2.99
CA ASP A 203 -13.42 4.79 3.63
C ASP A 203 -12.55 5.93 3.09
N TYR A 204 -13.11 6.73 2.19
CA TYR A 204 -12.59 8.06 1.90
C TYR A 204 -12.71 8.88 3.19
N LEU A 205 -11.68 8.84 4.02
CA LEU A 205 -11.36 9.88 5.00
C LEU A 205 -10.54 10.98 4.32
#